data_AF-A0A2D6XAV6-F1
#
_entry.id   AF-A0A2D6XAV6-F1
#
_cell.length_a   1.000
_cell.length_b   1.000
_cell.length_c   1.000
_cell.angle_alpha   90.00
_cell.angle_beta   90.00
_cell.angle_gamma   90.00
#
_symmetry.space_group_name_H-M   'P 1'
#
loop_
_entity.id
_entity.type
_entity.pdbx_description
1 polymer ?
#
loop_
_entity_poly.entity_id
_entity_poly.type
_entity_poly.pdbx_seq_one_letter_code
_entity_poly.pdbx_strand_id
1 'polypeptide(L)'
;MKDNINDPNNNLAQGAATARDDPFNFPVPGHSLTDEPDKWPWDKPPRMSDPDKVVDFVIDRIDNNPETREHFLRLMAGGTTVEEIVNTVALGGFSAGEFPPDVGELIKPPLAVYFIGLAIENKVPVVAFNKEAAKEENVMVSKRDTVDMMKERNPEEFNRLISTMKGRVKQSPEQDTEQNKGFIAMGEQA
;
A
#
# COMPACT_ATOMS: atom_id res chain seq x y z
N MET A 1 -14.07 -13.76 3.30
CA MET A 1 -12.97 -13.02 2.68
C MET A 1 -12.04 -12.56 3.80
N LYS A 2 -11.14 -13.45 4.26
CA LYS A 2 -10.19 -13.20 5.35
C LYS A 2 -8.84 -13.90 5.12
N ASP A 3 -8.51 -14.18 3.86
CA ASP A 3 -7.31 -14.94 3.56
C ASP A 3 -6.29 -13.95 2.98
N ASN A 4 -5.32 -13.58 3.80
CA ASN A 4 -4.21 -12.72 3.44
C ASN A 4 -3.42 -13.41 2.31
N ILE A 5 -3.31 -12.75 1.16
CA ILE A 5 -2.62 -13.27 -0.03
C ILE A 5 -1.11 -13.47 0.25
N ASN A 6 -0.57 -12.80 1.28
CA ASN A 6 0.83 -12.88 1.70
C ASN A 6 1.09 -13.87 2.85
N ASP A 7 0.11 -14.67 3.27
CA ASP A 7 0.36 -15.73 4.26
C ASP A 7 1.05 -16.94 3.60
N PRO A 8 2.29 -17.32 4.00
CA PRO A 8 2.95 -18.52 3.47
C PRO A 8 2.15 -19.81 3.72
N ASN A 9 1.20 -19.79 4.68
CA ASN A 9 0.28 -20.91 4.93
C ASN A 9 -0.87 -20.98 3.92
N ASN A 10 -1.08 -19.98 3.07
CA ASN A 10 -2.16 -20.01 2.09
C ASN A 10 -1.90 -21.08 1.01
N ASN A 11 -0.63 -21.29 0.64
CA ASN A 11 -0.22 -22.38 -0.25
C ASN A 11 -0.40 -23.77 0.40
N LEU A 12 -0.17 -23.87 1.71
CA LEU A 12 -0.43 -25.08 2.51
C LEU A 12 -1.94 -25.31 2.70
N ALA A 13 -2.73 -24.25 2.80
CA ALA A 13 -4.19 -24.31 2.97
C ALA A 13 -4.92 -24.66 1.68
N GLN A 14 -4.45 -24.19 0.52
CA GLN A 14 -4.95 -24.61 -0.79
C GLN A 14 -4.66 -26.09 -1.03
N GLY A 15 -3.45 -26.56 -0.70
CA GLY A 15 -3.12 -27.98 -0.67
C GLY A 15 -3.94 -28.77 0.36
N ALA A 16 -4.25 -28.20 1.52
CA ALA A 16 -5.08 -28.84 2.54
C ALA A 16 -6.57 -28.89 2.17
N ALA A 17 -7.07 -27.97 1.34
CA ALA A 17 -8.45 -27.97 0.86
C ALA A 17 -8.66 -29.02 -0.24
N THR A 18 -7.70 -29.23 -1.14
CA THR A 18 -7.74 -30.33 -2.12
C THR A 18 -7.37 -31.68 -1.49
N ALA A 19 -6.49 -31.69 -0.48
CA ALA A 19 -6.16 -32.89 0.31
C ALA A 19 -7.30 -33.38 1.22
N ARG A 20 -8.33 -32.54 1.47
CA ARG A 20 -9.55 -32.98 2.17
C ARG A 20 -10.38 -33.97 1.35
N ASP A 21 -10.33 -33.88 0.02
CA ASP A 21 -11.06 -34.77 -0.88
C ASP A 21 -10.16 -35.93 -1.39
N ASP A 22 -8.86 -35.67 -1.65
CA ASP A 22 -7.86 -36.71 -1.93
C ASP A 22 -6.47 -36.32 -1.38
N PRO A 23 -5.99 -36.98 -0.30
CA PRO A 23 -4.69 -36.73 0.31
C PRO A 23 -3.49 -36.94 -0.62
N PHE A 24 -3.66 -37.54 -1.79
CA PHE A 24 -2.60 -37.79 -2.79
C PHE A 24 -2.65 -36.85 -3.99
N ASN A 25 -3.63 -35.94 -4.06
CA ASN A 25 -3.77 -34.96 -5.14
C ASN A 25 -2.96 -33.68 -4.87
N PHE A 26 -1.69 -33.84 -4.44
CA PHE A 26 -0.72 -32.78 -4.30
C PHE A 26 0.43 -33.02 -5.28
N PRO A 27 1.06 -31.97 -5.84
CA PRO A 27 2.25 -32.15 -6.67
C PRO A 27 3.35 -32.83 -5.84
N VAL A 28 3.94 -33.90 -6.39
CA VAL A 28 5.03 -34.61 -5.73
C VAL A 28 6.20 -33.65 -5.47
N PRO A 29 6.95 -33.80 -4.36
CA PRO A 29 8.15 -33.00 -4.13
C PRO A 29 9.08 -33.08 -5.33
N GLY A 30 9.55 -31.93 -5.81
CA GLY A 30 10.40 -31.86 -7.01
C GLY A 30 9.66 -31.91 -8.34
N HIS A 31 8.32 -31.83 -8.36
CA HIS A 31 7.53 -31.75 -9.60
C HIS A 31 8.02 -30.64 -10.54
N SER A 32 8.41 -29.48 -10.01
CA SER A 32 8.99 -28.37 -10.79
C SER A 32 10.32 -28.70 -11.48
N LEU A 33 11.06 -29.72 -11.03
CA LEU A 33 12.31 -30.17 -11.66
C LEU A 33 12.08 -31.27 -12.71
N THR A 34 10.93 -31.93 -12.68
CA THR A 34 10.59 -33.06 -13.56
C THR A 34 9.54 -32.72 -14.61
N ASP A 35 8.92 -31.55 -14.48
CA ASP A 35 8.02 -31.00 -15.49
C ASP A 35 8.75 -30.83 -16.83
N GLU A 36 8.01 -30.85 -17.92
CA GLU A 36 8.58 -30.64 -19.25
C GLU A 36 9.32 -29.29 -19.27
N PRO A 37 10.58 -29.25 -19.74
CA PRO A 37 11.28 -28.00 -19.93
C PRO A 37 10.47 -27.08 -20.83
N ASP A 38 10.50 -25.77 -20.57
CA ASP A 38 9.87 -24.76 -21.42
C ASP A 38 8.33 -24.72 -21.35
N LYS A 39 7.74 -25.39 -20.35
CA LYS A 39 6.28 -25.45 -20.12
C LYS A 39 5.70 -24.08 -19.80
N TRP A 40 6.41 -23.27 -19.01
CA TRP A 40 5.91 -21.96 -18.60
C TRP A 40 6.57 -20.83 -19.39
N PRO A 41 5.85 -19.74 -19.71
CA PRO A 41 6.43 -18.60 -20.42
C PRO A 41 7.60 -17.94 -19.68
N TRP A 42 7.61 -17.99 -18.34
CA TRP A 42 8.69 -17.45 -17.50
C TRP A 42 9.91 -18.39 -17.36
N ASP A 43 9.83 -19.64 -17.84
CA ASP A 43 11.00 -20.51 -17.91
C ASP A 43 11.93 -20.11 -19.07
N LYS A 44 11.40 -19.37 -20.03
CA LYS A 44 12.13 -18.79 -21.17
C LYS A 44 12.90 -17.54 -20.75
N PRO A 45 13.98 -17.21 -21.47
CA PRO A 45 14.58 -15.89 -21.33
C PRO A 45 13.53 -14.80 -21.61
N PRO A 46 13.49 -13.73 -20.80
CA PRO A 46 12.52 -12.65 -20.97
C PRO A 46 12.73 -11.91 -22.28
N ARG A 47 11.64 -11.39 -22.85
CA ARG A 47 11.68 -10.64 -24.11
C ARG A 47 12.35 -9.27 -23.95
N MET A 48 12.16 -8.65 -22.78
CA MET A 48 12.73 -7.35 -22.42
C MET A 48 13.35 -7.43 -21.02
N SER A 49 14.53 -6.86 -20.85
CA SER A 49 15.24 -6.81 -19.57
C SER A 49 15.52 -5.38 -19.09
N ASP A 50 15.20 -4.39 -19.90
CA ASP A 50 15.50 -2.98 -19.68
C ASP A 50 14.26 -2.30 -19.06
N PRO A 51 14.31 -1.83 -17.80
CA PRO A 51 13.15 -1.28 -17.11
C PRO A 51 12.50 -0.11 -17.83
N ASP A 52 13.30 0.79 -18.39
CA ASP A 52 12.79 2.00 -19.05
C ASP A 52 11.94 1.63 -20.27
N LYS A 53 12.43 0.68 -21.08
CA LYS A 53 11.70 0.17 -22.25
C LYS A 53 10.42 -0.56 -21.88
N VAL A 54 10.43 -1.25 -20.74
CA VAL A 54 9.23 -1.97 -20.25
C VAL A 54 8.17 -0.98 -19.81
N VAL A 55 8.55 0.12 -19.14
CA VAL A 55 7.61 1.20 -18.79
C VAL A 55 6.98 1.78 -20.05
N ASP A 56 7.79 2.16 -21.02
CA ASP A 56 7.30 2.73 -22.29
C ASP A 56 6.36 1.75 -23.00
N PHE A 57 6.74 0.48 -23.09
CA PHE A 57 5.91 -0.56 -23.70
C PHE A 57 4.54 -0.72 -23.01
N VAL A 58 4.51 -0.70 -21.68
CA VAL A 58 3.25 -0.82 -20.93
C VAL A 58 2.38 0.41 -21.13
N ILE A 59 2.95 1.61 -21.07
CA ILE A 59 2.23 2.87 -21.29
C ILE A 59 1.66 2.92 -22.70
N ASP A 60 2.49 2.62 -23.71
CA ASP A 60 2.07 2.57 -25.11
C ASP A 60 0.91 1.58 -25.31
N ARG A 61 0.93 0.44 -24.63
CA ARG A 61 -0.15 -0.54 -24.72
C ARG A 61 -1.47 -0.01 -24.16
N ILE A 62 -1.42 0.81 -23.12
CA ILE A 62 -2.59 1.42 -22.51
C ILE A 62 -3.10 2.57 -23.38
N ASP A 63 -2.21 3.44 -23.85
CA ASP A 63 -2.58 4.61 -24.64
C ASP A 63 -3.09 4.24 -26.04
N ASN A 64 -2.52 3.21 -26.67
CA ASN A 64 -2.97 2.74 -27.99
C ASN A 64 -4.30 1.97 -27.94
N ASN A 65 -4.76 1.53 -26.76
CA ASN A 65 -6.01 0.78 -26.58
C ASN A 65 -6.99 1.55 -25.70
N PRO A 66 -7.90 2.37 -26.29
CA PRO A 66 -8.85 3.17 -25.54
C PRO A 66 -9.73 2.37 -24.57
N GLU A 67 -10.12 1.15 -24.95
CA GLU A 67 -10.93 0.26 -24.10
C GLU A 67 -10.18 -0.13 -22.81
N THR A 68 -8.89 -0.43 -22.92
CA THR A 68 -8.04 -0.79 -21.78
C THR A 68 -7.85 0.41 -20.85
N ARG A 69 -7.63 1.59 -21.42
CA ARG A 69 -7.54 2.85 -20.67
C ARG A 69 -8.81 3.14 -19.89
N GLU A 70 -9.97 3.02 -20.54
CA GLU A 70 -11.27 3.22 -19.90
C GLU A 70 -11.53 2.18 -18.80
N HIS A 71 -11.13 0.92 -19.03
CA HIS A 71 -11.26 -0.13 -18.04
C HIS A 71 -10.49 0.19 -16.75
N PHE A 72 -9.23 0.64 -16.85
CA PHE A 72 -8.45 1.04 -15.68
C PHE A 72 -9.04 2.26 -14.97
N LEU A 73 -9.54 3.25 -15.71
CA LEU A 73 -10.26 4.39 -15.13
C LEU A 73 -11.51 3.95 -14.36
N ARG A 74 -12.28 2.98 -14.88
CA ARG A 74 -13.45 2.41 -14.19
C ARG A 74 -13.05 1.65 -12.94
N LEU A 75 -11.95 0.89 -12.96
CA LEU A 75 -11.43 0.18 -11.80
C LEU A 75 -11.02 1.16 -10.68
N MET A 76 -10.32 2.24 -11.03
CA MET A 76 -9.95 3.30 -10.10
C MET A 76 -11.18 4.03 -9.55
N ALA A 77 -12.17 4.33 -10.41
CA ALA A 77 -13.45 4.91 -9.98
C ALA A 77 -14.22 3.99 -9.02
N GLY A 78 -14.08 2.67 -9.21
CA GLY A 78 -14.63 1.64 -8.32
C GLY A 78 -13.89 1.51 -6.98
N GLY A 79 -12.80 2.24 -6.77
CA GLY A 79 -12.01 2.23 -5.53
C GLY A 79 -10.87 1.23 -5.50
N THR A 80 -10.55 0.59 -6.63
CA THR A 80 -9.31 -0.21 -6.75
C THR A 80 -8.11 0.69 -6.58
N THR A 81 -7.13 0.27 -5.79
CA THR A 81 -5.94 1.09 -5.56
C THR A 81 -4.99 1.05 -6.76
N VAL A 82 -4.21 2.12 -6.96
CA VAL A 82 -3.21 2.16 -8.03
C VAL A 82 -2.15 1.08 -7.81
N GLU A 83 -1.76 0.86 -6.56
CA GLU A 83 -0.86 -0.22 -6.16
C GLU A 83 -1.34 -1.60 -6.65
N GLU A 84 -2.62 -1.95 -6.44
CA GLU A 84 -3.19 -3.22 -6.90
C GLU A 84 -3.17 -3.34 -8.43
N ILE A 85 -3.49 -2.26 -9.14
CA ILE A 85 -3.46 -2.23 -10.61
C ILE A 85 -2.04 -2.49 -11.11
N VAL A 86 -1.07 -1.75 -10.58
CA VAL A 86 0.34 -1.85 -10.97
C VAL A 86 0.92 -3.22 -10.63
N ASN A 87 0.61 -3.77 -9.45
CA ASN A 87 1.00 -5.13 -9.06
C ASN A 87 0.43 -6.18 -10.01
N THR A 88 -0.84 -6.02 -10.43
CA THR A 88 -1.49 -6.94 -11.38
C THR A 88 -0.83 -6.86 -12.76
N VAL A 89 -0.49 -5.66 -13.23
CA VAL A 89 0.20 -5.46 -14.51
C VAL A 89 1.61 -6.07 -14.47
N ALA A 90 2.37 -5.83 -13.40
CA ALA A 90 3.70 -6.41 -13.21
C ALA A 90 3.65 -7.94 -13.18
N LEU A 91 2.72 -8.51 -12.41
CA LEU A 91 2.52 -9.95 -12.32
C LEU A 91 2.15 -10.55 -13.68
N GLY A 92 1.21 -9.94 -14.40
CA GLY A 92 0.78 -10.41 -15.71
C GLY A 92 1.91 -10.40 -16.75
N GLY A 93 2.76 -9.37 -16.74
CA GLY A 93 3.91 -9.30 -17.63
C GLY A 93 4.99 -10.35 -17.33
N PHE A 94 5.26 -10.60 -16.05
CA PHE A 94 6.15 -11.69 -15.63
C PHE A 94 5.58 -13.06 -15.99
N SER A 95 4.30 -13.33 -15.70
CA SER A 95 3.65 -14.60 -16.03
C SER A 95 3.58 -14.86 -17.54
N ALA A 96 3.61 -13.81 -18.36
CA ALA A 96 3.68 -13.93 -19.81
C ALA A 96 5.12 -14.11 -20.34
N GLY A 97 6.15 -14.00 -19.49
CA GLY A 97 7.55 -14.05 -19.89
C GLY A 97 8.03 -12.79 -20.63
N GLU A 98 7.32 -11.66 -20.49
CA GLU A 98 7.71 -10.42 -21.18
C GLU A 98 8.95 -9.79 -20.54
N PHE A 99 9.02 -9.79 -19.20
CA PHE A 99 10.13 -9.24 -18.43
C PHE A 99 10.38 -10.04 -17.14
N PRO A 100 11.59 -10.00 -16.57
CA PRO A 100 11.91 -10.71 -15.33
C PRO A 100 11.24 -10.05 -14.10
N PRO A 101 11.07 -10.79 -13.00
CA PRO A 101 10.36 -10.28 -11.81
C PRO A 101 11.06 -9.05 -11.21
N ASP A 102 12.39 -9.01 -11.23
CA ASP A 102 13.17 -7.87 -10.74
C ASP A 102 12.83 -6.57 -11.49
N VAL A 103 12.71 -6.65 -12.82
CA VAL A 103 12.28 -5.51 -13.65
C VAL A 103 10.82 -5.17 -13.36
N GLY A 104 9.97 -6.18 -13.17
CA GLY A 104 8.58 -6.01 -12.77
C GLY A 104 8.38 -5.20 -11.48
N GLU A 105 9.31 -5.30 -10.52
CA GLU A 105 9.31 -4.46 -9.31
C GLU A 105 9.81 -3.03 -9.59
N LEU A 106 10.86 -2.88 -10.40
CA LEU A 106 11.45 -1.57 -10.72
C LEU A 106 10.49 -0.65 -11.49
N ILE A 107 9.61 -1.22 -12.33
CA ILE A 107 8.65 -0.44 -13.12
C ILE A 107 7.42 0.02 -12.31
N LYS A 108 7.22 -0.47 -11.07
CA LYS A 108 6.00 -0.14 -10.31
C LYS A 108 5.89 1.35 -9.96
N PRO A 109 6.93 2.01 -9.40
CA PRO A 109 6.84 3.43 -9.09
C PRO A 109 6.53 4.33 -10.31
N PRO A 110 7.21 4.22 -11.47
CA PRO A 110 6.89 5.06 -12.62
C PRO A 110 5.49 4.77 -13.18
N LEU A 111 5.06 3.51 -13.22
CA LEU A 111 3.69 3.17 -13.64
C LEU A 111 2.63 3.73 -12.68
N ALA A 112 2.88 3.70 -11.38
CA ALA A 112 1.95 4.28 -10.40
C ALA A 112 1.77 5.80 -10.61
N VAL A 113 2.87 6.52 -10.88
CA VAL A 113 2.80 7.94 -11.22
C VAL A 113 2.00 8.19 -12.49
N TYR A 114 2.19 7.37 -13.52
CA TYR A 114 1.41 7.43 -14.76
C TYR A 114 -0.09 7.24 -14.50
N PHE A 115 -0.49 6.22 -13.75
CA PHE A 115 -1.91 5.97 -13.44
C PHE A 115 -2.53 7.07 -12.57
N ILE A 116 -1.79 7.64 -11.63
CA ILE A 116 -2.24 8.80 -10.84
C ILE A 116 -2.45 10.00 -11.76
N GLY A 117 -1.52 10.28 -12.67
CA GLY A 117 -1.67 11.34 -13.68
C GLY A 117 -2.91 11.14 -14.54
N LEU A 118 -3.09 9.91 -15.03
CA LEU A 118 -4.24 9.52 -15.83
C LEU A 118 -5.58 9.73 -15.09
N ALA A 119 -5.64 9.40 -13.80
CA ALA A 119 -6.82 9.60 -12.98
C ALA A 119 -7.12 11.09 -12.75
N ILE A 120 -6.09 11.91 -12.51
CA ILE A 120 -6.23 13.37 -12.34
C ILE A 120 -6.77 14.02 -13.62
N GLU A 121 -6.23 13.66 -14.79
CA GLU A 121 -6.69 14.16 -16.09
C GLU A 121 -8.16 13.87 -16.34
N ASN A 122 -8.61 12.66 -15.99
CA ASN A 122 -9.99 12.20 -16.18
C ASN A 122 -10.91 12.52 -14.99
N LYS A 123 -10.41 13.25 -13.97
CA LYS A 123 -11.15 13.63 -12.74
C LYS A 123 -11.75 12.44 -11.99
N VAL A 124 -11.05 11.31 -11.99
CA VAL A 124 -11.44 10.09 -11.26
C VAL A 124 -10.83 10.12 -9.85
N PRO A 125 -11.59 9.78 -8.80
CA PRO A 125 -11.03 9.67 -7.45
C PRO A 125 -9.99 8.54 -7.42
N VAL A 126 -8.78 8.85 -6.95
CA VAL A 126 -7.65 7.90 -6.92
C VAL A 126 -7.27 7.58 -5.48
N VAL A 127 -7.09 6.29 -5.20
CA VAL A 127 -6.47 5.80 -3.95
C VAL A 127 -5.14 5.17 -4.33
N ALA A 128 -4.03 5.82 -3.96
CA ALA A 128 -2.71 5.37 -4.39
C ALA A 128 -2.30 4.03 -3.76
N PHE A 129 -2.51 3.87 -2.45
CA PHE A 129 -2.06 2.72 -1.67
C PHE A 129 -3.17 2.11 -0.85
N ASN A 130 -3.07 0.80 -0.59
CA ASN A 130 -4.01 0.13 0.29
C ASN A 130 -3.72 0.48 1.77
N LYS A 131 -4.74 0.97 2.47
CA LYS A 131 -4.65 1.40 3.88
C LYS A 131 -4.40 0.24 4.86
N GLU A 132 -4.72 -0.99 4.47
CA GLU A 132 -4.51 -2.18 5.31
C GLU A 132 -3.05 -2.63 5.26
N ALA A 133 -2.43 -2.63 4.08
CA ALA A 133 -0.99 -2.88 3.92
C ALA A 133 -0.13 -1.83 4.65
N ALA A 134 -0.54 -0.56 4.61
CA ALA A 134 0.16 0.51 5.34
C ALA A 134 0.15 0.32 6.87
N LYS A 135 -0.79 -0.45 7.45
CA LYS A 135 -0.80 -0.76 8.89
C LYS A 135 0.18 -1.87 9.27
N GLU A 136 0.48 -2.79 8.35
CA GLU A 136 1.44 -3.88 8.57
C GLU A 136 2.89 -3.39 8.47
N GLU A 137 3.18 -2.42 7.59
CA GLU A 137 4.52 -1.83 7.49
C GLU A 137 4.78 -0.79 8.61
N ASN A 138 3.72 -0.12 9.10
CA ASN A 138 3.78 0.76 10.28
C ASN A 138 3.60 0.01 11.60
N VAL A 139 4.31 -1.10 11.81
CA VAL A 139 4.54 -1.63 13.16
C VAL A 139 5.54 -0.71 13.89
N MET A 140 5.01 0.46 14.25
CA MET A 140 5.34 1.42 15.31
C MET A 140 6.81 1.82 15.55
N VAL A 141 7.18 3.02 15.10
CA VAL A 141 7.94 3.92 15.97
C VAL A 141 6.92 4.59 16.88
N SER A 142 6.98 4.35 18.19
CA SER A 142 6.05 4.98 19.13
C SER A 142 6.19 6.51 19.03
N LYS A 143 5.11 7.25 19.28
CA LYS A 143 5.17 8.73 19.36
C LYS A 143 6.20 9.23 20.39
N ARG A 144 6.59 8.39 21.35
CA ARG A 144 7.70 8.65 22.28
C ARG A 144 9.06 8.45 21.60
N ASP A 145 9.25 7.33 20.93
CA ASP A 145 10.50 6.98 20.25
C ASP A 145 10.86 7.99 19.14
N THR A 146 9.86 8.52 18.42
CA THR A 146 10.10 9.61 17.43
C THR A 146 10.58 10.89 18.08
N VAL A 147 10.02 11.24 19.24
CA VAL A 147 10.39 12.43 20.01
C VAL A 147 11.81 12.31 20.58
N ASP A 148 12.17 11.14 21.08
CA ASP A 148 13.52 10.86 21.58
C ASP A 148 14.55 10.86 20.44
N MET A 149 14.22 10.30 19.28
CA MET A 149 15.07 10.36 18.10
C MET A 149 15.23 11.79 17.55
N MET A 150 14.18 12.63 17.60
CA MET A 150 14.28 14.05 17.24
C MET A 150 15.23 14.80 18.17
N LYS A 151 15.17 14.51 19.48
CA LYS A 151 16.08 15.10 20.47
C LYS A 151 17.54 14.73 20.22
N GLU A 152 17.79 13.50 19.79
CA GLU A 152 19.15 12.99 19.54
C GLU A 152 19.72 13.42 18.19
N ARG A 153 18.92 13.40 17.12
CA ARG A 153 19.40 13.63 15.74
C ARG A 153 19.21 15.06 15.23
N ASN A 154 18.21 15.79 15.73
CA ASN A 154 17.93 17.17 15.31
C ASN A 154 17.43 18.05 16.49
N PRO A 155 18.33 18.50 17.37
CA PRO A 155 17.97 19.23 18.58
C PRO A 155 17.38 20.62 18.30
N GLU A 156 17.71 21.26 17.17
CA GLU A 156 17.21 22.60 16.84
C GLU A 156 15.71 22.59 16.51
N GLU A 157 15.28 21.65 15.67
CA GLU A 157 13.85 21.49 15.34
C GLU A 157 13.04 20.96 16.53
N PHE A 158 13.64 20.11 17.38
CA PHE A 158 13.00 19.68 18.63
C PHE A 158 12.70 20.87 19.55
N ASN A 159 13.67 21.77 19.75
CA ASN A 159 13.50 22.96 20.59
C ASN A 159 12.45 23.94 20.02
N ARG A 160 12.42 24.10 18.69
CA ARG A 160 11.40 24.91 18.00
C ARG A 160 9.99 24.33 18.22
N LEU A 161 9.85 23.02 18.13
CA LEU A 161 8.58 22.32 18.37
C LEU A 161 8.09 22.52 19.81
N ILE A 162 8.97 22.31 20.80
CA ILE A 162 8.66 22.51 22.23
C ILE A 162 8.32 23.97 22.52
N SER A 163 9.04 24.93 21.93
CA SER A 163 8.77 26.37 22.12
C SER A 163 7.40 26.78 21.57
N THR A 164 7.00 26.19 20.44
CA THR A 164 5.72 26.47 19.79
C THR A 164 4.56 25.82 20.56
N MET A 165 4.78 24.60 21.10
CA MET A 165 3.81 23.96 21.99
C MET A 165 3.66 24.74 23.31
N LYS A 166 4.77 25.20 23.89
CA LYS A 166 4.77 26.03 25.10
C LYS A 166 4.13 27.41 24.86
N GLY A 167 4.30 27.97 23.67
CA GLY A 167 3.64 29.20 23.22
C GLY A 167 2.12 29.03 23.07
N ARG A 168 1.65 27.88 22.58
CA ARG A 168 0.22 27.53 22.53
C ARG A 168 -0.40 27.32 23.91
N VAL A 169 0.33 26.72 24.86
CA VAL A 169 -0.16 26.55 26.25
C VAL A 169 -0.29 27.90 26.97
N LYS A 170 0.57 28.88 26.66
CA LYS A 170 0.47 30.25 27.19
C LYS A 170 -0.70 31.07 26.62
N GLN A 171 -1.37 30.62 25.57
CA GLN A 171 -2.50 31.31 24.94
C GLN A 171 -3.88 30.78 25.38
N SER A 172 -3.94 29.81 26.30
CA SER A 172 -5.14 29.63 27.10
C SER A 172 -5.18 30.75 28.15
N PRO A 173 -6.20 31.61 28.19
CA PRO A 173 -6.29 32.61 29.23
C PRO A 173 -6.56 31.90 30.56
N GLU A 174 -5.57 31.89 31.44
CA GLU A 174 -5.83 31.91 32.87
C GLU A 174 -6.46 33.28 33.17
N GLN A 175 -7.79 33.34 33.16
CA GLN A 175 -8.53 34.39 33.83
C GLN A 175 -8.84 33.91 35.24
N ASP A 176 -7.95 34.20 36.18
CA ASP A 176 -8.34 34.33 37.58
C ASP A 176 -9.01 35.68 37.75
N THR A 177 -10.27 35.71 38.20
CA THR A 177 -10.69 36.40 39.44
C THR A 177 -12.21 36.37 39.62
N GLU A 178 -12.62 35.76 40.74
CA GLU A 178 -13.73 36.14 41.60
C GLU A 178 -14.84 37.05 41.01
N GLN A 179 -15.98 36.46 40.63
CA GLN A 179 -17.31 37.05 40.80
C GLN A 179 -18.41 36.02 40.49
N ASN A 180 -18.61 35.06 41.40
CA ASN A 180 -19.95 34.51 41.65
C ASN A 180 -20.01 33.83 43.03
N LYS A 181 -20.02 34.65 44.07
CA LYS A 181 -20.74 34.30 45.30
C LYS A 181 -22.23 34.47 45.00
N GLY A 182 -23.01 33.40 45.20
CA GLY A 182 -24.46 33.30 44.92
C GLY A 182 -24.68 32.47 43.65
N PHE A 183 -25.20 31.24 43.69
CA PHE A 183 -26.56 30.89 44.09
C PHE A 183 -26.68 29.51 44.79
N ILE A 184 -25.57 28.85 45.15
CA ILE A 184 -25.62 27.53 45.81
C ILE A 184 -25.82 27.61 47.34
N ALA A 185 -25.80 28.82 47.93
CA ALA A 185 -26.00 29.03 49.37
C ALA A 185 -27.41 29.51 49.76
N MET A 186 -28.45 29.25 48.95
CA MET A 186 -29.84 29.57 49.29
C MET A 186 -30.76 28.44 48.81
N GLY A 187 -30.81 27.35 49.56
CA GLY A 187 -31.67 26.21 49.25
C GLY A 187 -31.77 25.14 50.34
N GLU A 188 -31.37 25.45 51.58
CA GLU A 188 -31.49 24.50 52.69
C GLU A 188 -31.82 25.21 54.01
N GLN A 189 -32.96 25.91 54.05
CA GLN A 189 -33.75 26.18 55.26
C GLN A 189 -35.23 26.41 54.86
N ALA A 190 -36.02 25.34 54.86
CA ALA A 190 -37.46 25.31 55.14
C ALA A 190 -37.91 23.85 55.30
#